data_AF-A0A256ZKR1-F1
#
_entry.id   AF-A0A256ZKR1-F1
#
_cell.length_a   1.000
_cell.length_b   1.000
_cell.length_c   1.000
_cell.angle_alpha   90.00
_cell.angle_beta   90.00
_cell.angle_gamma   90.00
#
_symmetry.space_group_name_H-M   'P 1'
#
loop_
_entity.id
_entity.type
_entity.pdbx_description
1 polymer ?
#
loop_
_entity_poly.entity_id
_entity_poly.type
_entity_poly.pdbx_seq_one_letter_code
_entity_poly.pdbx_strand_id
1 'polypeptide(L)'
;MSQQLYLTLWTHTEFKPKDVLRDKEELIGGSLGRLIPLKGFEELIIAVGSLIKQGLKIKLKIGGEGPLSNRLERIIDKLNFKKQSIFGGSHTI
;
A
#
# COMPACT_ATOMS: atom_id res chain seq x y z
N MET A 1 24.73 -34.11 -10.67
CA MET A 1 23.35 -34.49 -10.27
C MET A 1 22.91 -33.73 -9.01
N SER A 2 23.05 -32.40 -8.98
CA SER A 2 22.94 -31.64 -7.71
C SER A 2 22.51 -30.17 -7.83
N GLN A 3 21.96 -29.74 -8.98
CA GLN A 3 21.43 -28.37 -9.12
C GLN A 3 19.90 -28.30 -9.08
N GLN A 4 19.19 -29.42 -9.26
CA GLN A 4 17.72 -29.44 -9.29
C GLN A 4 17.07 -29.28 -7.90
N LEU A 5 17.80 -29.53 -6.80
CA LEU A 5 17.24 -29.61 -5.45
C LEU A 5 17.11 -28.24 -4.73
N TYR A 6 17.75 -27.18 -5.24
CA TYR A 6 17.73 -25.85 -4.61
C TYR A 6 16.48 -25.02 -4.95
N LEU A 7 15.72 -25.41 -5.97
CA LEU A 7 14.57 -24.63 -6.46
C LEU A 7 13.25 -24.98 -5.74
N THR A 8 13.22 -26.02 -4.91
CA THR A 8 11.96 -26.57 -4.34
C THR A 8 11.62 -26.08 -2.93
N LEU A 9 12.48 -25.26 -2.30
CA LEU A 9 12.32 -24.80 -0.91
C LEU A 9 11.71 -23.40 -0.74
N TRP A 10 11.20 -22.79 -1.81
CA TRP A 10 10.40 -21.57 -1.71
C TRP A 10 8.92 -21.94 -1.75
N THR A 11 8.32 -22.18 -0.59
CA THR A 11 6.87 -22.28 -0.46
C THR A 11 6.26 -20.93 -0.85
N HIS A 12 5.69 -20.87 -2.05
CA HIS A 12 4.75 -19.81 -2.40
C HIS A 12 3.57 -19.93 -1.43
N THR A 13 3.60 -19.13 -0.38
CA THR A 13 2.41 -18.98 0.45
C THR A 13 1.40 -18.25 -0.43
N GLU A 14 0.47 -18.99 -1.00
CA GLU A 14 -0.60 -18.41 -1.81
C GLU A 14 -1.35 -17.38 -0.97
N PHE A 15 -1.62 -16.21 -1.56
CA PHE A 15 -2.51 -15.24 -0.96
C PHE A 15 -3.90 -15.87 -0.85
N LYS A 16 -4.31 -16.20 0.36
CA LYS A 16 -5.68 -16.64 0.65
C LYS A 16 -6.46 -15.43 1.14
N PRO A 17 -7.40 -14.88 0.35
CA PRO A 17 -8.32 -13.89 0.87
C PRO A 17 -8.98 -14.47 2.12
N LYS A 18 -8.90 -13.73 3.22
CA LYS A 18 -9.73 -14.07 4.37
C LYS A 18 -11.12 -13.59 4.00
N ASP A 19 -12.07 -14.52 3.84
CA ASP A 19 -13.49 -14.21 3.62
C ASP A 19 -14.09 -13.62 4.90
N VAL A 20 -13.65 -12.39 5.21
CA VAL A 20 -14.24 -11.57 6.26
C VAL A 20 -15.35 -10.81 5.57
N LEU A 21 -16.59 -11.03 6.00
CA LEU A 21 -17.78 -10.28 5.61
C LEU A 21 -17.42 -8.81 5.35
N ARG A 22 -17.29 -8.44 4.07
CA ARG A 22 -16.91 -7.08 3.63
C ARG A 22 -18.14 -6.18 3.67
N ASP A 23 -18.72 -6.04 4.85
CA ASP A 23 -19.88 -5.19 5.11
C ASP A 23 -19.44 -3.76 5.47
N LYS A 24 -18.37 -3.27 4.82
CA LYS A 24 -17.92 -1.89 4.96
C LYS A 24 -18.20 -1.15 3.67
N GLU A 25 -18.98 -0.09 3.77
CA GLU A 25 -19.23 0.85 2.67
C GLU A 25 -17.93 1.49 2.12
N GLU A 26 -16.84 1.43 2.89
CA GLU A 26 -15.54 2.01 2.56
C GLU A 26 -14.40 1.02 2.87
N LEU A 27 -13.55 0.78 1.88
CA LEU A 27 -12.38 -0.09 1.99
C LEU A 27 -11.19 0.71 2.52
N ILE A 28 -10.53 0.22 3.57
CA ILE A 28 -9.32 0.85 4.11
C ILE A 28 -8.12 -0.02 3.75
N GLY A 29 -7.23 0.52 2.91
CA GLY A 29 -5.93 -0.05 2.59
C GLY A 29 -4.83 0.61 3.40
N GLY A 30 -3.81 -0.15 3.80
CA GLY A 30 -2.71 0.36 4.61
C GLY A 30 -1.36 -0.23 4.20
N SER A 31 -0.30 0.57 4.31
CA SER A 31 1.09 0.09 4.19
C SER A 31 1.98 0.79 5.22
N LEU A 32 2.86 0.03 5.86
CA LEU A 32 3.77 0.51 6.90
C LEU A 32 5.23 0.20 6.53
N GLY A 33 6.11 1.18 6.69
CA GLY A 33 7.54 0.99 6.50
C GLY A 33 8.31 2.26 6.16
N ARG A 34 9.64 2.13 6.02
CA ARG A 34 10.51 3.26 5.66
C ARG A 34 10.12 3.83 4.29
N LEU A 35 9.94 5.15 4.19
CA LEU A 35 9.56 5.83 2.95
C LEU A 35 10.76 5.93 2.00
N ILE A 36 11.11 4.81 1.38
CA ILE A 36 12.21 4.63 0.41
C ILE A 36 11.68 3.95 -0.86
N PRO A 37 12.37 4.09 -2.00
CA PRO A 37 11.90 3.56 -3.28
C PRO A 37 11.56 2.06 -3.24
N LEU A 38 12.37 1.26 -2.53
CA LEU A 38 12.20 -0.19 -2.44
C LEU A 38 10.85 -0.63 -1.84
N LYS A 39 10.16 0.24 -1.10
CA LYS A 39 8.85 -0.09 -0.50
C LYS A 39 7.66 0.12 -1.43
N GLY A 40 7.85 0.74 -2.59
CA GLY A 40 6.81 0.86 -3.62
C GLY A 40 5.61 1.74 -3.23
N PHE A 41 5.81 2.73 -2.36
CA PHE A 41 4.72 3.60 -1.89
C PHE A 41 4.13 4.47 -3.01
N GLU A 42 4.93 4.85 -4.01
CA GLU A 42 4.45 5.67 -5.13
C GLU A 42 3.47 4.88 -6.00
N GLU A 43 3.83 3.65 -6.34
CA GLU A 43 3.03 2.72 -7.09
C GLU A 43 1.71 2.44 -6.36
N LEU A 44 1.76 2.25 -5.04
CA LEU A 44 0.57 2.09 -4.21
C LEU A 44 -0.35 3.31 -4.26
N ILE A 45 0.21 4.53 -4.11
CA ILE A 45 -0.55 5.79 -4.19
C ILE A 45 -1.22 5.93 -5.58
N ILE A 46 -0.48 5.65 -6.65
CA ILE A 46 -0.99 5.75 -8.02
C ILE A 46 -2.10 4.72 -8.27
N ALA A 47 -1.89 3.47 -7.85
CA ALA A 47 -2.88 2.40 -8.00
C ALA A 47 -4.18 2.73 -7.26
N VAL A 48 -4.10 3.13 -5.99
CA VAL A 48 -5.29 3.50 -5.21
C VAL A 48 -5.95 4.76 -5.75
N GLY A 49 -5.17 5.76 -6.19
CA GLY A 49 -5.71 6.95 -6.84
C GLY A 49 -6.51 6.62 -8.11
N SER A 50 -6.09 5.63 -8.88
CA SER A 50 -6.84 5.13 -10.04
C SER A 50 -8.16 4.49 -9.65
N LEU A 51 -8.18 3.68 -8.58
CA LEU A 51 -9.41 3.05 -8.08
C LEU A 51 -10.40 4.08 -7.53
N ILE A 52 -9.91 5.09 -6.81
CA ILE A 52 -10.73 6.22 -6.33
C ILE A 52 -11.37 6.96 -7.51
N LYS A 53 -10.60 7.22 -8.58
CA LYS A 53 -11.13 7.84 -9.81
C LYS A 53 -12.20 7.00 -10.50
N GLN A 54 -12.16 5.67 -10.34
CA GLN A 54 -13.19 4.75 -10.83
C GLN A 54 -14.43 4.72 -9.92
N GLY A 55 -14.48 5.53 -8.86
CA GLY A 55 -15.62 5.63 -7.95
C GLY A 55 -15.58 4.65 -6.77
N LEU A 56 -14.48 3.90 -6.58
CA LEU A 56 -14.35 3.04 -5.42
C LEU A 56 -14.12 3.88 -4.16
N LYS A 57 -14.90 3.61 -3.12
CA LYS A 57 -14.75 4.23 -1.80
C LYS A 57 -13.57 3.58 -1.07
N ILE A 58 -12.38 4.13 -1.26
CA ILE A 58 -11.13 3.64 -0.64
C ILE A 58 -10.46 4.74 0.17
N LYS A 59 -10.00 4.41 1.38
CA LYS A 59 -9.04 5.20 2.15
C LYS A 59 -7.68 4.49 2.17
N LEU A 60 -6.61 5.24 1.91
CA LEU A 60 -5.23 4.76 1.97
C LEU A 60 -4.55 5.31 3.23
N LYS A 61 -3.93 4.45 4.03
CA LYS A 61 -3.09 4.84 5.16
C LYS A 61 -1.63 4.44 4.88
N ILE A 62 -0.72 5.40 4.94
CA ILE A 62 0.71 5.14 4.82
C ILE A 62 1.36 5.54 6.14
N GLY A 63 2.08 4.62 6.76
CA GLY A 63 2.80 4.89 8.00
C GLY A 63 4.29 4.64 7.85
N GLY A 64 5.08 5.53 8.45
CA GLY A 64 6.53 5.47 8.45
C GLY A 64 7.19 6.78 8.02
N GLU A 65 8.52 6.75 7.99
CA GLU A 65 9.36 7.94 7.77
C GLU A 65 10.44 7.64 6.74
N GLY A 66 10.92 8.67 6.03
CA GLY A 66 12.00 8.52 5.08
C GLY A 66 12.10 9.63 4.04
N PRO A 67 13.15 9.58 3.20
CA PRO A 67 13.47 10.64 2.24
C PRO A 67 12.38 10.88 1.19
N LEU A 68 11.47 9.93 0.96
CA LEU A 68 10.39 10.11 -0.01
C LEU A 68 9.16 10.87 0.52
N SER A 69 9.09 11.24 1.81
CA SER A 69 7.88 11.88 2.39
C SER A 69 7.32 13.02 1.54
N ASN A 70 8.15 14.03 1.25
CA ASN A 70 7.76 15.19 0.45
C ASN A 70 7.34 14.82 -0.99
N ARG A 71 7.95 13.78 -1.56
CA ARG A 71 7.59 13.31 -2.91
C ARG A 71 6.23 12.63 -2.91
N LEU A 72 5.98 11.76 -1.93
CA LEU A 72 4.71 11.05 -1.78
C LEU A 72 3.55 12.02 -1.53
N GLU A 73 3.75 13.02 -0.67
CA GLU A 73 2.77 14.10 -0.45
C GLU A 73 2.43 14.85 -1.74
N ARG A 74 3.43 15.24 -2.53
CA ARG A 74 3.22 15.91 -3.82
C ARG A 74 2.43 15.04 -4.83
N ILE A 75 2.64 13.73 -4.82
CA ILE A 75 1.90 12.81 -5.71
C ILE A 75 0.43 12.74 -5.28
N ILE A 76 0.18 12.61 -3.97
CA ILE A 76 -1.18 12.61 -3.41
C ILE A 76 -1.91 13.92 -3.72
N ASP A 77 -1.24 15.06 -3.55
CA ASP A 77 -1.80 16.38 -3.85
C ASP A 77 -2.16 16.48 -5.35
N LYS A 78 -1.27 16.04 -6.25
CA LYS A 78 -1.55 16.01 -7.70
C LYS A 78 -2.74 15.12 -8.08
N LEU A 79 -2.99 14.06 -7.31
CA LEU A 79 -4.09 13.14 -7.55
C LEU A 79 -5.40 13.57 -6.86
N ASN A 80 -5.40 14.70 -6.12
CA ASN A 80 -6.56 15.32 -5.48
C ASN A 80 -7.31 14.44 -4.46
N PHE A 81 -6.67 13.45 -3.84
CA PHE A 81 -7.33 12.58 -2.84
C PHE A 81 -6.78 12.70 -1.42
N LYS A 82 -6.18 13.84 -1.07
CA LYS A 82 -5.62 14.09 0.28
C LYS A 82 -6.56 13.73 1.43
N LYS A 83 -7.88 13.98 1.29
CA LYS A 83 -8.91 13.61 2.28
C LYS A 83 -9.06 12.10 2.53
N GLN A 84 -8.59 11.31 1.57
CA GLN A 84 -8.67 9.84 1.55
C GLN A 84 -7.30 9.21 1.88
N SER A 85 -6.27 10.02 2.18
CA SER A 85 -4.93 9.57 2.55
C SER A 85 -4.54 10.05 3.94
N ILE A 86 -3.98 9.18 4.78
CA ILE A 86 -3.43 9.58 6.09
C ILE A 86 -1.96 9.15 6.16
N PHE A 87 -1.08 10.09 6.53
CA PHE A 87 0.29 9.80 6.95
C PHE A 87 0.39 9.70 8.46
N GLY A 88 0.87 8.56 8.96
CA GLY A 88 1.29 8.41 10.34
C GLY A 88 2.81 8.35 10.42
N GLY A 89 3.44 9.39 10.96
CA GLY A 89 4.80 9.24 11.51
C GLY A 89 4.77 8.31 12.73
N SER A 90 5.92 8.03 13.35
CA SER A 90 6.04 7.07 14.47
C SER A 90 5.17 7.35 15.72
N HIS A 91 4.33 8.40 15.70
CA HIS A 91 3.51 8.87 16.82
C HIS A 91 1.99 8.89 16.53
N THR A 92 1.50 8.28 15.45
CA THR A 92 0.05 8.30 15.19
C THR A 92 -0.43 7.00 14.54
N ILE A 93 -0.77 6.04 15.39
CA ILE A 93 -1.78 5.00 15.14
C ILE A 93 -2.62 4.84 16.40
#